data_AF-A0A821KQU7-F1
#
_entry.id   AF-A0A821KQU7-F1
#
_cell.length_a   1.000
_cell.length_b   1.000
_cell.length_c   1.000
_cell.angle_alpha   90.00
_cell.angle_beta   90.00
_cell.angle_gamma   90.00
#
_symmetry.space_group_name_H-M   'P 1'
#
loop_
_entity.id
_entity.type
_entity.pdbx_description
1 polymer ?
#
loop_
_entity_poly.entity_id
_entity_poly.type
_entity_poly.pdbx_seq_one_letter_code
_entity_poly.pdbx_strand_id
1 'polypeptide(L)'
;KEDYRIRYIEVWKEACTQVFYALSCCSGGLIAMSSFNNFNNNVYRDTISICLVTWFTSIFGGFAIFTVLGHMATKMGVSVADVAKGG
;
A
#
# COMPACT_ATOMS: atom_id res chain seq x y z
N LYS A 1 20.70 -0.87 13.33
CA LYS A 1 21.32 -1.90 12.45
C LYS A 1 20.33 -2.31 11.35
N GLU A 2 19.54 -1.36 10.82
CA GLU A 2 18.45 -1.61 9.86
C GLU A 2 18.71 -0.98 8.48
N ASP A 3 19.71 -0.10 8.37
CA ASP A 3 19.93 0.74 7.19
C ASP A 3 20.45 0.00 5.95
N TYR A 4 20.84 -1.28 6.08
CA TYR A 4 21.33 -2.10 4.96
C TYR A 4 20.27 -3.04 4.37
N ARG A 5 19.04 -3.09 4.91
CA ARG A 5 17.99 -3.99 4.41
C ARG A 5 17.59 -3.64 2.97
N ILE A 6 17.62 -2.36 2.61
CA ILE A 6 17.40 -1.87 1.25
C ILE A 6 18.47 -2.31 0.24
N ARG A 7 19.59 -2.93 0.66
CA ARG A 7 20.56 -3.51 -0.28
C ARG A 7 20.23 -4.94 -0.70
N TYR A 8 19.29 -5.61 -0.01
CA TYR A 8 18.87 -6.96 -0.37
C TYR A 8 17.79 -6.92 -1.45
N ILE A 9 18.01 -7.72 -2.50
CA ILE A 9 17.07 -7.88 -3.62
C ILE A 9 15.68 -8.34 -3.17
N GLU A 10 15.60 -9.09 -2.08
CA GLU A 10 14.35 -9.59 -1.51
C GLU A 10 13.43 -8.45 -1.05
N VAL A 11 13.98 -7.41 -0.42
CA VAL A 11 13.19 -6.25 0.03
C VAL A 11 12.59 -5.50 -1.15
N TRP A 12 13.34 -5.36 -2.24
CA TRP A 12 12.82 -4.77 -3.47
C TRP A 12 11.76 -5.65 -4.14
N LYS A 13 11.94 -6.98 -4.12
CA LYS A 13 10.95 -7.93 -4.64
C LYS A 13 9.64 -7.85 -3.86
N GLU A 14 9.69 -7.81 -2.53
CA GLU A 14 8.49 -7.67 -1.70
C GLU A 14 7.81 -6.32 -1.94
N ALA A 15 8.57 -5.22 -1.97
CA ALA A 15 8.04 -3.90 -2.26
C ALA A 15 7.35 -3.84 -3.64
N CYS A 16 7.99 -4.38 -4.68
CA CYS A 16 7.39 -4.48 -6.02
C CYS A 16 6.11 -5.31 -6.02
N THR A 17 6.11 -6.45 -5.32
CA THR A 17 4.94 -7.33 -5.22
C THR A 17 3.78 -6.61 -4.54
N GLN A 18 4.06 -5.88 -3.46
CA GLN A 18 3.06 -5.10 -2.73
C GLN A 18 2.45 -4.00 -3.60
N VAL A 19 3.27 -3.29 -4.39
CA VAL A 19 2.79 -2.28 -5.35
C VAL A 19 1.98 -2.92 -6.47
N PHE A 20 2.39 -4.08 -7.00
CA PHE A 20 1.65 -4.82 -8.02
C PHE A 20 0.25 -5.25 -7.53
N TYR A 21 0.16 -5.76 -6.30
CA TYR A 21 -1.12 -6.10 -5.68
C TYR A 21 -1.96 -4.86 -5.37
N ALA A 22 -1.34 -3.77 -4.90
CA ALA A 22 -2.05 -2.54 -4.55
C ALA A 22 -2.66 -1.84 -5.77
N LEU A 23 -1.95 -1.81 -6.90
CA LEU A 23 -2.44 -1.18 -8.14
C LEU A 23 -3.34 -2.10 -8.96
N SER A 24 -3.39 -3.40 -8.63
CA SER A 24 -4.14 -4.40 -9.41
C SER A 24 -3.84 -4.31 -10.91
N CYS A 25 -2.57 -4.00 -11.26
CA CYS A 25 -2.15 -3.64 -12.62
C CYS A 25 -2.49 -4.70 -13.67
N CYS A 26 -2.63 -5.96 -13.27
CA CYS A 26 -2.93 -7.08 -14.17
C CYS A 26 -4.42 -7.48 -14.20
N SER A 27 -5.29 -6.85 -13.40
CA SER A 27 -6.70 -7.28 -13.27
C SER A 27 -7.62 -6.69 -14.36
N GLY A 28 -7.09 -5.86 -15.26
CA GLY A 28 -7.82 -5.36 -16.42
C GLY A 28 -8.89 -4.29 -16.12
N GLY A 29 -9.20 -4.00 -14.85
CA GLY A 29 -10.19 -2.98 -14.47
C GLY A 29 -9.79 -1.55 -14.88
N LEU A 30 -8.52 -1.19 -14.72
CA LEU A 30 -7.96 0.08 -15.20
C LEU A 30 -7.96 0.16 -16.74
N ILE A 31 -7.69 -0.96 -17.42
CA ILE A 31 -7.69 -1.06 -18.88
C ILE A 31 -9.12 -0.89 -19.42
N ALA A 32 -10.10 -1.57 -18.81
CA ALA A 32 -11.50 -1.43 -19.17
C ALA A 32 -12.03 -0.01 -18.95
N MET A 33 -11.71 0.62 -17.81
CA MET A 33 -12.07 2.04 -17.56
C MET A 33 -11.39 3.00 -18.53
N SER A 34 -10.13 2.75 -18.90
CA SER A 34 -9.45 3.54 -19.94
C SER A 34 -10.07 3.40 -21.33
N SER A 35 -10.70 2.25 -21.62
CA SER A 35 -11.38 1.98 -22.90
C SER A 35 -12.69 2.76 -23.08
N PHE A 36 -13.31 3.20 -21.98
CA PHE A 36 -14.49 4.08 -22.00
C PHE A 36 -14.13 5.57 -21.98
N ASN A 37 -12.85 5.92 -21.95
CA ASN A 37 -12.38 7.29 -21.87
C ASN A 37 -12.05 7.86 -23.26
N ASN A 38 -12.34 9.13 -23.49
CA ASN A 38 -12.10 9.77 -24.79
C ASN A 38 -10.59 9.73 -25.10
N PHE A 39 -10.18 9.39 -26.34
CA PHE A 39 -8.76 9.16 -26.72
C PHE A 39 -7.84 10.38 -26.50
N ASN A 40 -8.44 11.56 -26.26
CA ASN A 40 -7.78 12.84 -25.99
C ASN A 40 -7.85 13.29 -24.51
N ASN A 41 -8.31 12.42 -23.59
CA ASN A 41 -8.31 12.72 -22.16
C ASN A 41 -6.93 12.42 -21.56
N ASN A 42 -6.47 13.27 -20.64
CA ASN A 42 -5.09 13.27 -20.16
C ASN A 42 -4.83 12.12 -19.17
N VAL A 43 -4.75 10.89 -19.69
CA VAL A 43 -4.52 9.63 -18.97
C VAL A 43 -3.27 9.69 -18.09
N TYR A 44 -2.29 10.51 -18.46
CA TYR A 44 -1.07 10.72 -17.70
C TYR A 44 -1.35 11.40 -16.35
N ARG A 45 -2.19 12.44 -16.33
CA ARG A 45 -2.60 13.11 -15.08
C ARG A 45 -3.48 12.22 -14.21
N ASP A 46 -4.36 11.44 -14.82
CA ASP A 46 -5.25 10.53 -14.10
C ASP A 46 -4.45 9.40 -13.44
N THR A 47 -3.52 8.79 -14.19
CA THR A 47 -2.61 7.76 -13.68
C THR A 47 -1.74 8.26 -12.53
N ILE A 48 -1.17 9.47 -12.65
CA ILE A 48 -0.40 10.08 -11.55
C ILE A 48 -1.28 10.29 -10.32
N SER A 49 -2.51 10.79 -10.51
CA SER A 49 -3.45 11.04 -9.41
C SER A 49 -3.85 9.74 -8.71
N ILE A 50 -4.12 8.68 -9.47
CA ILE A 50 -4.42 7.34 -8.94
C ILE A 50 -3.24 6.82 -8.13
N CYS A 51 -2.01 6.87 -8.64
CA CYS A 51 -0.82 6.44 -7.91
C CYS A 51 -0.66 7.20 -6.58
N LEU A 52 -0.88 8.52 -6.59
CA LEU A 52 -0.83 9.35 -5.38
C LEU A 52 -1.90 8.95 -4.38
N VAL A 53 -3.16 8.79 -4.83
CA VAL A 53 -4.27 8.36 -3.98
C VAL A 53 -4.02 6.98 -3.39
N THR A 54 -3.49 6.03 -4.16
CA THR A 54 -3.11 4.70 -3.68
C THR A 54 -2.07 4.80 -2.57
N TRP A 55 -1.02 5.61 -2.76
CA TRP A 55 0.00 5.84 -1.73
C TRP A 55 -0.58 6.45 -0.46
N PHE A 56 -1.38 7.51 -0.57
CA PHE A 56 -2.05 8.13 0.59
C PHE A 56 -2.97 7.17 1.31
N THR A 57 -3.72 6.36 0.56
CA THR A 57 -4.64 5.36 1.12
C THR A 57 -3.87 4.29 1.90
N SER A 58 -2.72 3.82 1.39
CA SER A 58 -1.86 2.88 2.12
C SER A 58 -1.31 3.48 3.42
N ILE A 59 -0.87 4.74 3.41
CA ILE A 59 -0.39 5.42 4.62
C ILE A 59 -1.52 5.56 5.64
N PHE A 60 -2.71 5.99 5.20
CA PHE A 60 -3.87 6.15 6.08
C PHE A 60 -4.34 4.81 6.66
N GLY A 61 -4.40 3.76 5.83
CA GLY A 61 -4.73 2.41 6.27
C GLY A 61 -3.73 1.87 7.30
N GLY A 62 -2.43 2.07 7.06
CA GLY A 62 -1.39 1.76 8.03
C GLY A 62 -1.60 2.49 9.35
N PHE A 63 -1.82 3.80 9.31
CA PHE A 63 -2.08 4.61 10.52
C PHE A 63 -3.32 4.11 11.30
N ALA A 64 -4.41 3.78 10.61
CA ALA A 64 -5.61 3.26 11.23
C ALA A 64 -5.35 1.90 11.93
N ILE A 65 -4.65 0.99 11.26
CA ILE A 65 -4.30 -0.33 11.82
C ILE A 65 -3.40 -0.17 13.04
N PHE A 66 -2.34 0.65 12.96
CA PHE A 66 -1.44 0.91 14.08
C PHE A 66 -2.15 1.60 15.26
N THR A 67 -3.14 2.46 14.99
CA THR A 67 -3.95 3.10 16.03
C THR A 67 -4.80 2.08 16.79
N VAL A 68 -5.46 1.16 16.08
CA VAL A 68 -6.27 0.10 16.70
C VAL A 68 -5.38 -0.89 17.48
N LEU A 69 -4.24 -1.29 16.90
CA LEU A 69 -3.26 -2.15 17.58
C LEU A 69 -2.69 -1.46 18.83
N GLY A 70 -2.38 -0.17 18.78
CA GLY A 70 -1.93 0.61 19.94
C GLY A 70 -2.99 0.69 21.05
N HIS A 71 -4.26 0.85 20.69
CA HIS A 71 -5.35 0.83 21.65
C HIS A 71 -5.51 -0.55 22.31
N MET A 72 -5.43 -1.64 21.53
CA MET A 72 -5.46 -3.00 22.05
C MET A 72 -4.25 -3.32 22.95
N ALA A 73 -3.04 -2.90 22.56
CA ALA A 73 -1.82 -3.03 23.35
C ALA A 73 -1.96 -2.31 24.71
N THR A 74 -2.53 -1.10 24.71
CA THR A 74 -2.78 -0.33 25.94
C THR A 74 -3.80 -1.02 26.86
N LYS A 75 -4.85 -1.63 26.29
CA LYS A 75 -5.87 -2.38 27.03
C LYS A 75 -5.35 -3.70 27.61
N MET A 76 -4.46 -4.38 26.90
CA MET A 76 -3.90 -5.69 27.28
C MET A 76 -2.59 -5.58 28.07
N GLY A 77 -1.98 -4.39 28.15
CA GLY A 77 -0.71 -4.17 28.85
C GLY A 77 0.50 -4.84 28.19
N VAL A 78 0.37 -5.28 26.93
CA VAL A 78 1.41 -5.99 26.16
C VAL A 78 1.98 -5.09 25.06
N SER A 79 3.17 -5.41 24.55
CA SER A 79 3.80 -4.58 23.52
C SER A 79 3.06 -4.68 22.18
N VAL A 80 3.07 -3.59 21.40
CA VAL A 80 2.46 -3.56 20.05
C VAL A 80 3.04 -4.65 19.14
N ALA A 81 4.30 -5.06 19.36
CA ALA A 81 4.96 -6.12 18.61
C ALA A 81 4.39 -7.53 18.91
N ASP A 82 3.86 -7.75 20.12
CA ASP A 82 3.23 -9.02 20.49
C ASP A 82 1.80 -9.11 19.95
N VAL A 83 1.07 -7.99 19.93
CA VAL A 83 -0.28 -7.92 19.33
C VAL A 83 -0.20 -8.02 17.80
N ALA A 84 0.82 -7.44 17.17
CA ALA A 84 1.02 -7.51 15.73
C ALA A 84 1.44 -8.90 15.21
N LYS A 85 1.96 -9.78 16.08
CA LYS A 85 2.31 -11.18 15.74
C LYS A 85 1.16 -12.17 15.89
N GLY A 86 0.14 -11.82 16.65
CA GLY A 86 -1.04 -12.67 16.90
C GLY A 86 -2.16 -12.52 15.87
N GLY A 87 -2.01 -11.59 14.92
CA GLY A 87 -2.96 -11.33 13.83
C GLY A 87 -2.54 -11.99 12.52
#